data_AF-A0A957MY44-F1
#
_entry.id   AF-A0A957MY44-F1
#
_cell.length_a   1.000
_cell.length_b   1.000
_cell.length_c   1.000
_cell.angle_alpha   90.00
_cell.angle_beta   90.00
_cell.angle_gamma   90.00
#
_symmetry.space_group_name_H-M   'P 1'
#
loop_
_entity.id
_entity.type
_entity.pdbx_description
1 polymer ?
#
loop_
_entity_poly.entity_id
_entity_poly.type
_entity_poly.pdbx_seq_one_letter_code
_entity_poly.pdbx_strand_id
1 'polypeptide(L)'
;MTQFKALSFRQPWAELILQGRKTMDLRTYNTHQRGRILIHAAQTVEHDVCRLHDIDPATVAAGGFVGSVMVVDVVPLTEEHYAAARDQHLGGRHFQSGMFGWILADPVRLPQLIPAVGRTNLFTVDVEIGDWRLEGGDEAPAMQGAAGHGAPKPARSSYRAVLEGTTPQRPFALEVQPATTGSTDYTLTLRQRVVERPQADPHLLTVVTLGGDNLRAVADQVLEALRRADYKVTDLTPARRKPFFLPEETGVRLGLVFLAVRPLTKHGRVEAISQGIRPMPSEEAYYWYSKCTAADTAERAQKALRILLAEE
;
A
#
# COMPACT_ATOMS: atom_id res chain seq x y z
N MET A 1 6.31 -36.22 2.61
CA MET A 1 6.32 -34.78 2.30
C MET A 1 5.50 -34.04 3.34
N THR A 2 6.11 -33.07 4.01
CA THR A 2 5.43 -32.26 5.03
C THR A 2 4.85 -31.02 4.36
N GLN A 3 3.64 -30.65 4.75
CA GLN A 3 2.94 -29.53 4.18
C GLN A 3 3.28 -28.24 4.94
N PHE A 4 3.80 -27.23 4.24
CA PHE A 4 4.15 -25.94 4.82
C PHE A 4 3.32 -24.81 4.26
N LYS A 5 3.11 -23.79 5.09
CA LYS A 5 2.68 -22.47 4.62
C LYS A 5 3.89 -21.68 4.17
N ALA A 6 3.73 -20.94 3.09
CA ALA A 6 4.77 -20.12 2.50
C ALA A 6 4.26 -18.76 2.08
N LEU A 7 5.15 -17.78 2.07
CA LEU A 7 4.87 -16.43 1.57
C LEU A 7 6.04 -15.93 0.73
N SER A 8 5.71 -15.29 -0.40
CA SER A 8 6.71 -14.68 -1.28
C SER A 8 6.99 -13.24 -0.90
N PHE A 9 8.27 -12.89 -0.90
CA PHE A 9 8.80 -11.56 -0.64
C PHE A 9 9.76 -11.18 -1.78
N ARG A 10 9.67 -9.96 -2.28
CA ARG A 10 10.68 -9.42 -3.21
C ARG A 10 12.00 -9.20 -2.48
N GLN A 11 13.10 -9.18 -3.21
CA GLN A 11 14.36 -8.73 -2.63
C GLN A 11 14.42 -7.18 -2.62
N PRO A 12 15.02 -6.57 -1.59
CA PRO A 12 15.79 -7.17 -0.49
C PRO A 12 14.95 -7.63 0.71
N TRP A 13 13.62 -7.53 0.67
CA TRP A 13 12.78 -7.77 1.86
C TRP A 13 12.90 -9.19 2.42
N ALA A 14 13.02 -10.20 1.56
CA ALA A 14 13.28 -11.57 2.00
C ALA A 14 14.61 -11.67 2.77
N GLU A 15 15.68 -11.06 2.24
CA GLU A 15 16.99 -11.01 2.88
C GLU A 15 16.96 -10.23 4.20
N LEU A 16 16.28 -9.09 4.25
CA LEU A 16 16.14 -8.29 5.48
C LEU A 16 15.39 -9.01 6.59
N ILE A 17 14.40 -9.85 6.25
CA ILE A 17 13.72 -10.71 7.21
C ILE A 17 14.70 -11.79 7.71
N LEU A 18 15.45 -12.43 6.82
CA LEU A 18 16.42 -13.47 7.19
C LEU A 18 17.60 -12.95 8.01
N GLN A 19 17.97 -11.68 7.84
CA GLN A 19 18.95 -10.98 8.68
C GLN A 19 18.36 -10.54 10.04
N GLY A 20 17.05 -10.69 10.25
CA GLY A 20 16.35 -10.22 11.46
C GLY A 20 16.19 -8.70 11.53
N ARG A 21 16.55 -7.96 10.47
CA ARG A 21 16.43 -6.49 10.41
C ARG A 21 15.00 -6.04 10.17
N LYS A 22 14.24 -6.79 9.37
CA LYS A 22 12.81 -6.55 9.13
C LYS A 22 11.99 -7.53 9.96
N THR A 23 11.36 -7.02 11.01
CA THR A 23 10.56 -7.80 11.97
C THR A 23 9.05 -7.60 11.81
N MET A 24 8.62 -6.77 10.86
CA MET A 24 7.20 -6.60 10.52
C MET A 24 6.99 -6.59 9.01
N ASP A 25 6.12 -7.46 8.50
CA ASP A 25 5.66 -7.41 7.10
C ASP A 25 4.34 -6.64 6.97
N LEU A 26 4.22 -5.83 5.92
CA LEU A 26 3.07 -4.94 5.73
C LEU A 26 2.13 -5.55 4.69
N ARG A 27 0.87 -5.77 5.07
CA ARG A 27 -0.15 -6.36 4.18
C ARG A 27 -1.45 -5.57 4.24
N THR A 28 -2.25 -5.68 3.17
CA THR A 28 -3.60 -5.09 3.08
C THR A 28 -4.70 -6.07 3.48
N TYR A 29 -4.33 -7.25 3.98
CA TYR A 29 -5.26 -8.28 4.42
C TYR A 29 -4.81 -8.89 5.74
N ASN A 30 -5.80 -9.32 6.52
CA ASN A 30 -5.60 -10.07 7.76
C ASN A 30 -5.46 -11.56 7.47
N THR A 31 -4.76 -12.29 8.33
CA THR A 31 -4.73 -13.75 8.34
C THR A 31 -4.80 -14.28 9.78
N HIS A 32 -5.40 -15.46 9.92
CA HIS A 32 -5.34 -16.24 11.16
C HIS A 32 -4.05 -17.07 11.25
N GLN A 33 -3.19 -17.05 10.22
CA GLN A 33 -1.92 -17.77 10.24
C GLN A 33 -1.05 -17.29 11.40
N ARG A 34 -0.61 -18.25 12.22
CA ARG A 34 0.44 -18.14 13.23
C ARG A 34 1.37 -19.34 13.10
N GLY A 35 2.57 -19.22 13.63
CA GLY A 35 3.58 -20.27 13.53
C GLY A 35 4.48 -20.10 12.31
N ARG A 36 5.28 -21.14 12.03
CA ARG A 36 6.37 -21.08 11.07
C ARG A 36 5.86 -21.10 9.62
N ILE A 37 6.39 -20.20 8.80
CA ILE A 37 6.16 -20.17 7.36
C ILE A 37 7.49 -20.18 6.60
N LEU A 38 7.49 -20.74 5.40
CA LEU A 38 8.61 -20.64 4.48
C LEU A 38 8.65 -19.25 3.83
N ILE A 39 9.86 -18.72 3.69
CA ILE A 39 10.17 -17.50 2.95
C ILE A 39 10.56 -17.89 1.54
N HIS A 40 9.75 -17.49 0.57
CA HIS A 40 10.08 -17.55 -0.84
C HIS A 40 10.63 -16.19 -1.30
N ALA A 41 11.84 -16.18 -1.87
CA ALA A 41 12.39 -15.01 -2.52
C ALA A 41 11.86 -14.92 -3.96
N ALA A 42 11.05 -13.91 -4.24
CA ALA A 42 10.53 -13.67 -5.59
C ALA A 42 11.66 -13.34 -6.57
N GLN A 43 11.42 -13.56 -7.87
CA GLN A 43 12.40 -13.23 -8.92
C GLN A 43 12.67 -11.72 -9.03
N THR A 44 11.73 -10.88 -8.59
CA THR A 44 11.90 -9.43 -8.61
C THR A 44 12.84 -8.98 -7.49
N VAL A 45 13.94 -8.32 -7.90
CA VAL A 45 14.92 -7.68 -7.02
C VAL A 45 14.78 -6.16 -7.15
N GLU A 46 14.58 -5.46 -6.03
CA GLU A 46 14.49 -4.01 -5.97
C GLU A 46 15.89 -3.42 -5.76
N HIS A 47 16.67 -3.28 -6.84
CA HIS A 47 18.10 -2.93 -6.81
C HIS A 47 18.43 -1.68 -5.97
N ASP A 48 17.62 -0.63 -6.07
CA ASP A 48 17.85 0.61 -5.33
C ASP A 48 17.61 0.43 -3.82
N VAL A 49 16.62 -0.39 -3.46
CA VAL A 49 16.33 -0.73 -2.07
C VAL A 49 17.41 -1.65 -1.51
N CYS A 50 17.94 -2.58 -2.31
CA CYS A 50 19.12 -3.39 -1.94
C CYS A 50 20.28 -2.47 -1.56
N ARG A 51 20.64 -1.51 -2.42
CA ARG A 51 21.73 -0.56 -2.15
C ARG A 51 21.47 0.31 -0.93
N LEU A 52 20.23 0.77 -0.72
CA LEU A 52 19.84 1.56 0.46
C LEU A 52 20.08 0.83 1.78
N HIS A 53 19.99 -0.50 1.76
CA HIS A 53 20.18 -1.35 2.93
C HIS A 53 21.53 -2.07 2.96
N ASP A 54 22.50 -1.61 2.16
CA ASP A 54 23.85 -2.18 2.05
C ASP A 54 23.86 -3.65 1.62
N ILE A 55 22.93 -4.02 0.74
CA ILE A 55 22.81 -5.36 0.16
C ILE A 55 23.19 -5.28 -1.32
N ASP A 56 24.10 -6.13 -1.77
CA ASP A 56 24.45 -6.22 -3.20
C ASP A 56 23.35 -6.98 -3.97
N PRO A 57 22.60 -6.33 -4.87
CA PRO A 57 21.53 -6.97 -5.63
C PRO A 57 22.01 -8.12 -6.54
N ALA A 58 23.30 -8.20 -6.88
CA ALA A 58 23.84 -9.30 -7.67
C ALA A 58 24.03 -10.60 -6.85
N THR A 59 24.01 -10.50 -5.51
CA THR A 59 24.34 -11.62 -4.62
C THR A 59 23.12 -12.24 -3.93
N VAL A 60 21.98 -11.56 -3.94
CA VAL A 60 20.77 -12.04 -3.26
C VAL A 60 20.15 -13.22 -4.01
N ALA A 61 19.79 -14.26 -3.27
CA ALA A 61 19.07 -15.41 -3.81
C ALA A 61 17.65 -15.03 -4.23
N ALA A 62 17.18 -15.54 -5.38
CA ALA A 62 15.85 -15.26 -5.92
C ALA A 62 15.30 -16.48 -6.67
N GLY A 63 13.97 -16.58 -6.78
CA GLY A 63 13.30 -17.66 -7.51
C GLY A 63 13.09 -18.96 -6.72
N GLY A 64 13.11 -18.92 -5.39
CA GLY A 64 12.98 -20.12 -4.57
C GLY A 64 12.84 -19.86 -3.08
N PHE A 65 12.68 -20.93 -2.30
CA PHE A 65 12.69 -20.86 -0.85
C PHE A 65 14.11 -20.62 -0.35
N VAL A 66 14.24 -19.66 0.56
CA VAL A 66 15.54 -19.19 1.08
C VAL A 66 15.64 -19.34 2.60
N GLY A 67 14.54 -19.65 3.27
CA GLY A 67 14.47 -19.74 4.73
C GLY A 67 13.05 -19.92 5.23
N SER A 68 12.88 -19.72 6.54
CA SER A 68 11.61 -19.68 7.24
C SER A 68 11.59 -18.57 8.28
N VAL A 69 10.41 -18.21 8.75
CA VAL A 69 10.22 -17.25 9.85
C VAL A 69 8.93 -17.57 10.60
N MET A 70 8.86 -17.23 11.88
CA MET A 70 7.63 -17.33 12.68
C MET A 70 6.76 -16.11 12.47
N VAL A 71 5.48 -16.33 12.13
CA VAL A 71 4.44 -15.30 12.26
C VAL A 71 3.89 -15.38 13.67
N VAL A 72 4.28 -14.43 14.52
CA VAL A 72 3.90 -14.44 15.95
C VAL A 72 2.61 -13.68 16.20
N ASP A 73 2.38 -12.60 15.46
CA ASP A 73 1.12 -11.86 15.51
C ASP A 73 0.79 -11.15 14.19
N VAL A 74 -0.46 -10.72 14.05
CA VAL A 74 -0.96 -9.90 12.95
C VAL A 74 -1.84 -8.84 13.57
N VAL A 75 -1.35 -7.60 13.57
CA VAL A 75 -2.00 -6.46 14.21
C VAL A 75 -2.57 -5.50 13.17
N PRO A 76 -3.79 -4.98 13.36
CA PRO A 76 -4.26 -3.86 12.53
C PRO A 76 -3.37 -2.64 12.82
N LEU A 77 -2.96 -1.94 11.77
CA LEU A 77 -2.15 -0.74 11.90
C LEU A 77 -3.05 0.50 11.90
N THR A 78 -2.75 1.43 12.80
CA THR A 78 -3.15 2.83 12.69
C THR A 78 -2.00 3.62 12.07
N GLU A 79 -2.23 4.89 11.72
CA GLU A 79 -1.17 5.75 11.19
C GLU A 79 -0.05 5.95 12.23
N GLU A 80 -0.43 6.08 13.50
CA GLU A 80 0.50 6.21 14.62
C GLU A 80 1.35 4.93 14.79
N HIS A 81 0.71 3.76 14.80
CA HIS A 81 1.44 2.49 14.90
C HIS A 81 2.35 2.26 13.70
N TYR A 82 1.90 2.62 12.49
CA TYR A 82 2.72 2.56 11.29
C TYR A 82 3.97 3.44 11.42
N ALA A 83 3.79 4.70 11.81
CA ALA A 83 4.89 5.64 11.99
C ALA A 83 5.88 5.19 13.07
N ALA A 84 5.38 4.67 14.19
CA ALA A 84 6.21 4.16 15.29
C ALA A 84 6.97 2.88 14.93
N ALA A 85 6.45 2.05 14.02
CA ALA A 85 7.06 0.78 13.61
C ALA A 85 7.96 0.87 12.38
N ARG A 86 8.37 2.09 11.95
CA ARG A 86 9.21 2.29 10.76
C ARG A 86 10.49 1.46 10.76
N ASP A 87 11.14 1.37 11.91
CA ASP A 87 12.38 0.60 12.08
C ASP A 87 12.16 -0.92 12.02
N GLN A 88 10.92 -1.38 12.23
CA GLN A 88 10.55 -2.80 12.18
C GLN A 88 10.13 -3.21 10.77
N HIS A 89 9.33 -2.36 10.10
CA HIS A 89 8.82 -2.71 8.78
C HIS A 89 9.77 -2.33 7.66
N LEU A 90 10.64 -1.33 7.84
CA LEU A 90 11.63 -0.82 6.88
C LEU A 90 11.07 -0.40 5.51
N GLY A 91 9.78 -0.61 5.26
CA GLY A 91 9.11 -0.26 4.02
C GLY A 91 8.91 1.25 3.90
N GLY A 92 9.22 1.79 2.72
CA GLY A 92 8.93 3.17 2.33
C GLY A 92 7.48 3.40 1.87
N ARG A 93 6.55 2.50 2.20
CA ARG A 93 5.14 2.67 1.80
C ARG A 93 4.52 3.83 2.60
N HIS A 94 3.41 4.37 2.10
CA HIS A 94 2.55 5.21 2.93
C HIS A 94 1.57 4.33 3.70
N PHE A 95 1.23 4.76 4.91
CA PHE A 95 0.13 4.15 5.64
C PHE A 95 -1.18 4.27 4.84
N GLN A 96 -1.94 3.19 4.82
CA GLN A 96 -3.30 3.14 4.28
C GLN A 96 -4.20 2.49 5.35
N SER A 97 -5.41 3.02 5.52
CA SER A 97 -6.40 2.40 6.42
C SER A 97 -6.70 0.96 6.00
N GLY A 98 -6.76 0.05 6.97
CA GLY A 98 -6.94 -1.39 6.74
C GLY A 98 -5.64 -2.16 6.49
N MET A 99 -4.47 -1.54 6.69
CA MET A 99 -3.20 -2.27 6.71
C MET A 99 -3.03 -3.09 8.00
N PHE A 100 -2.31 -4.19 7.86
CA PHE A 100 -1.93 -5.09 8.93
C PHE A 100 -0.42 -5.25 8.97
N GLY A 101 0.14 -5.24 10.18
CA GLY A 101 1.53 -5.57 10.46
C GLY A 101 1.61 -7.03 10.89
N TRP A 102 2.24 -7.87 10.07
CA TRP A 102 2.55 -9.24 10.42
C TRP A 102 3.87 -9.24 11.18
N ILE A 103 3.83 -9.55 12.47
CA ILE A 103 5.00 -9.58 13.34
C ILE A 103 5.77 -10.88 13.07
N LEU A 104 7.05 -10.74 12.78
CA LEU A 104 7.96 -11.80 12.36
C LEU A 104 9.04 -12.00 13.41
N ALA A 105 9.32 -13.26 13.74
CA ALA A 105 10.36 -13.63 14.68
C ALA A 105 11.09 -14.91 14.24
N ASP A 106 12.24 -15.17 14.85
CA ASP A 106 13.00 -16.41 14.68
C ASP A 106 13.22 -16.82 13.20
N PRO A 107 13.86 -15.95 12.39
CA PRO A 107 14.19 -16.27 11.02
C PRO A 107 15.27 -17.36 10.97
N VAL A 108 15.06 -18.36 10.12
CA VAL A 108 16.02 -19.44 9.89
C VAL A 108 16.32 -19.54 8.40
N ARG A 109 17.59 -19.35 8.03
CA ARG A 109 18.04 -19.45 6.64
C ARG A 109 18.20 -20.90 6.22
N LEU A 110 17.75 -21.24 5.01
CA LEU A 110 18.04 -22.54 4.41
C LEU A 110 19.50 -22.58 3.92
N PRO A 111 20.20 -23.72 4.06
CA PRO A 111 21.59 -23.84 3.62
C PRO A 111 21.74 -23.68 2.10
N GLN A 112 20.70 -24.03 1.33
CA GLN A 112 20.64 -23.85 -0.12
C GLN A 112 19.25 -23.38 -0.52
N LEU A 113 19.19 -22.60 -1.61
CA LEU A 113 17.92 -22.21 -2.21
C LEU A 113 17.23 -23.45 -2.79
N ILE A 114 15.94 -23.60 -2.50
CA ILE A 114 15.09 -24.63 -3.10
C ILE A 114 14.27 -23.94 -4.21
N PRO A 115 14.51 -24.22 -5.51
CA PRO A 115 13.79 -23.59 -6.60
C PRO A 115 12.29 -23.83 -6.50
N ALA A 116 11.49 -22.77 -6.62
CA ALA A 116 10.04 -22.85 -6.51
C ALA A 116 9.34 -21.65 -7.15
N VAL A 117 8.11 -21.85 -7.60
CA VAL A 117 7.25 -20.76 -8.09
C VAL A 117 6.56 -20.08 -6.91
N GLY A 118 6.77 -18.78 -6.76
CA GLY A 118 6.16 -17.97 -5.71
C GLY A 118 4.71 -17.61 -5.98
N ARG A 119 4.01 -17.11 -4.95
CA ARG A 119 2.63 -16.59 -5.04
C ARG A 119 2.46 -15.34 -4.16
N THR A 120 1.58 -14.44 -4.57
CA THR A 120 1.39 -13.12 -3.92
C THR A 120 0.71 -13.21 -2.55
N ASN A 121 -0.07 -14.26 -2.32
CA ASN A 121 -0.76 -14.55 -1.06
C ASN A 121 -0.16 -15.79 -0.39
N LEU A 122 -0.44 -15.96 0.91
CA LEU A 122 -0.06 -17.16 1.65
C LEU A 122 -0.51 -18.42 0.89
N PHE A 123 0.42 -19.35 0.67
CA PHE A 123 0.18 -20.54 -0.10
C PHE A 123 0.71 -21.78 0.60
N THR A 124 0.11 -22.91 0.27
CA THR A 124 0.51 -24.21 0.79
C THR A 124 1.47 -24.87 -0.19
N VAL A 125 2.54 -25.48 0.32
CA VAL A 125 3.51 -26.24 -0.46
C VAL A 125 3.88 -27.54 0.21
N ASP A 126 4.07 -28.56 -0.61
CA ASP A 126 4.64 -29.83 -0.19
C ASP A 126 6.12 -29.79 -0.59
N VAL A 127 7.00 -29.62 0.39
CA VAL A 127 8.44 -29.57 0.15
C VAL A 127 9.10 -30.61 1.02
N GLU A 128 9.96 -31.41 0.39
CA GLU A 128 10.88 -32.29 1.10
C GLU A 128 12.10 -31.44 1.48
N ILE A 129 12.03 -30.88 2.68
CA ILE A 129 13.17 -30.24 3.30
C ILE A 129 13.77 -31.31 4.19
N GLY A 130 15.04 -31.68 4.01
CA GLY A 130 15.69 -32.80 4.72
C GLY A 130 15.69 -32.64 6.26
N ASP A 131 16.53 -33.36 7.00
CA ASP A 131 16.62 -33.28 8.48
C ASP A 131 17.06 -31.89 9.04
N TRP A 132 16.98 -30.83 8.24
CA TRP A 132 17.12 -29.47 8.73
C TRP A 132 16.03 -29.19 9.78
N ARG A 133 16.45 -28.68 10.92
CA ARG A 133 15.57 -28.40 12.04
C ARG A 133 14.52 -27.36 11.66
N LEU A 134 13.32 -27.84 11.37
CA LEU A 134 12.08 -27.21 11.85
C LEU A 134 11.76 -27.67 13.28
N GLU A 135 12.73 -28.24 13.99
CA GLU A 135 12.60 -28.53 15.43
C GLU A 135 12.59 -27.22 16.20
N GLY A 136 11.38 -26.72 16.49
CA GLY A 136 11.20 -25.46 17.22
C GLY A 136 9.80 -24.89 17.05
N GLY A 137 8.82 -25.58 17.64
CA GLY A 137 7.52 -25.06 18.06
C GLY A 137 6.55 -24.63 16.95
N ASP A 138 5.60 -25.50 16.61
CA ASP A 138 4.33 -25.11 15.97
C ASP A 138 3.47 -24.15 16.83
N GLU A 139 3.94 -23.80 18.03
CA GLU A 139 3.27 -22.91 18.96
C GLU A 139 4.08 -21.63 19.19
N ALA A 140 3.43 -20.48 18.96
CA ALA A 140 3.97 -19.18 19.35
C ALA A 140 4.13 -19.12 20.88
N PRO A 141 5.22 -18.56 21.43
CA PRO A 141 5.36 -18.40 22.87
C PRO A 141 4.24 -17.51 23.41
N ALA A 142 3.54 -17.99 24.44
CA ALA A 142 2.50 -17.25 25.14
C ALA A 142 3.11 -16.05 25.87
N MET A 143 2.87 -14.83 25.38
CA MET A 143 3.17 -13.60 26.11
C MET A 143 2.00 -13.26 27.03
N GLN A 144 2.28 -13.23 28.34
CA GLN A 144 1.38 -12.79 29.38
C GLN A 144 1.19 -11.27 29.33
N GLY A 145 -0.06 -10.83 29.27
CA GLY A 145 -0.53 -9.59 29.90
C GLY A 145 -0.31 -8.27 29.15
N ALA A 146 -1.33 -7.82 28.43
CA ALA A 146 -1.76 -6.42 28.50
C ALA A 146 -3.30 -6.37 28.41
N ALA A 147 -3.89 -5.76 29.43
CA ALA A 147 -5.30 -5.79 29.75
C ALA A 147 -6.18 -5.18 28.65
N GLY A 148 -7.38 -5.75 28.51
CA GLY A 148 -8.34 -5.39 27.49
C GLY A 148 -8.89 -3.97 27.66
N HIS A 149 -9.18 -3.36 26.52
CA HIS A 149 -10.29 -2.44 26.37
C HIS A 149 -11.13 -2.97 25.21
N GLY A 150 -12.28 -3.55 25.56
CA GLY A 150 -13.28 -4.00 24.61
C GLY A 150 -13.83 -2.81 23.85
N ALA A 151 -13.26 -2.52 22.68
CA ALA A 151 -13.92 -1.71 21.67
C ALA A 151 -14.93 -2.60 20.94
N PRO A 152 -16.15 -2.11 20.66
CA PRO A 152 -17.17 -2.90 19.99
C PRO A 152 -16.62 -3.41 18.67
N LYS A 153 -16.78 -4.72 18.43
CA LYS A 153 -16.52 -5.41 17.16
C LYS A 153 -16.99 -4.49 16.02
N PRO A 154 -16.11 -3.90 15.19
CA PRO A 154 -16.59 -3.35 13.94
C PRO A 154 -17.17 -4.52 13.18
N ALA A 155 -18.45 -4.41 12.82
CA ALA A 155 -19.11 -5.33 11.92
C ALA A 155 -18.15 -5.66 10.77
N ARG A 156 -18.07 -6.94 10.40
CA ARG A 156 -17.27 -7.44 9.27
C ARG A 156 -17.61 -6.60 8.03
N SER A 157 -16.90 -5.49 7.81
CA SER A 157 -16.93 -4.78 6.56
C SER A 157 -15.98 -5.54 5.65
N SER A 158 -16.54 -6.50 4.93
CA SER A 158 -15.94 -7.02 3.73
C SER A 158 -15.80 -5.85 2.74
N TYR A 159 -14.74 -5.08 2.85
CA TYR A 159 -14.23 -4.31 1.70
C TYR A 159 -13.62 -5.32 0.72
N ARG A 160 -14.48 -6.14 0.11
CA ARG A 160 -14.29 -6.40 -1.33
C ARG A 160 -14.32 -4.98 -1.90
N ALA A 161 -13.18 -4.47 -2.36
CA ALA A 161 -13.18 -3.28 -3.20
C ALA A 161 -14.03 -3.65 -4.40
N VAL A 162 -15.32 -3.29 -4.34
CA VAL A 162 -16.27 -3.69 -5.35
C VAL A 162 -15.81 -2.96 -6.61
N LEU A 163 -15.32 -3.71 -7.59
CA LEU A 163 -14.95 -3.16 -8.89
C LEU A 163 -16.15 -2.49 -9.59
N GLU A 164 -17.38 -2.73 -9.09
CA GLU A 164 -18.65 -2.22 -9.60
C GLU A 164 -18.55 -0.74 -9.95
N GLY A 165 -18.55 -0.47 -11.25
CA GLY A 165 -18.58 0.85 -11.85
C GLY A 165 -17.25 1.37 -12.38
N THR A 166 -16.11 0.80 -11.98
CA THR A 166 -14.82 1.10 -12.64
C THR A 166 -14.67 0.32 -13.94
N THR A 167 -14.33 1.02 -15.02
CA THR A 167 -14.09 0.45 -16.35
C THR A 167 -12.72 0.91 -16.87
N PRO A 168 -12.18 0.34 -17.94
CA PRO A 168 -10.97 0.88 -18.57
C PRO A 168 -11.11 2.36 -18.95
N GLN A 169 -12.30 2.82 -19.36
CA GLN A 169 -12.58 4.21 -19.72
C GLN A 169 -12.78 5.12 -18.50
N ARG A 170 -13.23 4.55 -17.37
CA ARG A 170 -13.38 5.25 -16.09
C ARG A 170 -12.65 4.48 -14.99
N PRO A 171 -11.30 4.48 -15.01
CA PRO A 171 -10.52 3.61 -14.15
C PRO A 171 -10.41 4.15 -12.72
N PHE A 172 -10.83 5.38 -12.46
CA PHE A 172 -10.70 6.00 -11.15
C PHE A 172 -12.02 6.01 -10.39
N ALA A 173 -11.96 5.74 -9.09
CA ALA A 173 -13.07 5.86 -8.16
C ALA A 173 -12.71 6.90 -7.08
N LEU A 174 -13.48 7.99 -7.03
CA LEU A 174 -13.38 9.00 -5.98
C LEU A 174 -14.45 8.75 -4.93
N GLU A 175 -14.01 8.34 -3.75
CA GLU A 175 -14.87 7.96 -2.62
C GLU A 175 -14.94 9.10 -1.60
N VAL A 176 -16.16 9.39 -1.13
CA VAL A 176 -16.39 10.33 -0.02
C VAL A 176 -16.41 9.55 1.29
N GLN A 177 -15.58 9.94 2.24
CA GLN A 177 -15.57 9.36 3.58
C GLN A 177 -15.90 10.46 4.61
N PRO A 178 -17.00 10.35 5.37
CA PRO A 178 -17.32 11.33 6.40
C PRO A 178 -16.29 11.26 7.53
N ALA A 179 -15.82 12.41 8.02
CA ALA A 179 -14.82 12.47 9.09
C ALA A 179 -15.41 12.02 10.44
N THR A 180 -16.68 12.31 10.70
CA THR A 180 -17.43 11.88 11.89
C THR A 180 -18.93 11.87 11.57
N THR A 181 -19.72 11.01 12.20
CA THR A 181 -21.16 10.94 12.01
C THR A 181 -21.82 12.28 12.42
N GLY A 182 -22.39 13.00 11.44
CA GLY A 182 -23.03 14.31 11.67
C GLY A 182 -22.15 15.54 11.41
N SER A 183 -20.86 15.36 11.09
CA SER A 183 -20.00 16.45 10.62
C SER A 183 -20.21 16.72 9.13
N THR A 184 -20.11 17.99 8.74
CA THR A 184 -20.01 18.40 7.33
C THR A 184 -18.63 18.11 6.73
N ASP A 185 -17.64 17.79 7.57
CA ASP A 185 -16.29 17.47 7.12
C ASP A 185 -16.23 16.05 6.55
N TYR A 186 -15.55 15.95 5.41
CA TYR A 186 -15.31 14.69 4.72
C TYR A 186 -13.89 14.68 4.15
N THR A 187 -13.40 13.48 3.89
CA THR A 187 -12.20 13.26 3.09
C THR A 187 -12.59 12.66 1.75
N LEU A 188 -11.73 12.87 0.76
CA LEU A 188 -11.85 12.27 -0.55
C LEU A 188 -10.71 11.29 -0.75
N THR A 189 -11.05 10.03 -1.01
CA THR A 189 -10.08 8.98 -1.34
C THR A 189 -10.18 8.68 -2.83
N LEU A 190 -9.08 8.91 -3.56
CA LEU A 190 -8.97 8.55 -4.96
C LEU A 190 -8.35 7.15 -5.08
N ARG A 191 -9.05 6.25 -5.75
CA ARG A 191 -8.59 4.90 -6.08
C ARG A 191 -8.46 4.72 -7.59
N GLN A 192 -7.51 3.92 -8.02
CA GLN A 192 -7.28 3.58 -9.42
C GLN A 192 -7.43 2.07 -9.63
N ARG A 193 -8.17 1.71 -10.68
CA ARG A 193 -8.24 0.36 -11.20
C ARG A 193 -6.92 0.01 -11.88
N VAL A 194 -6.26 -1.03 -11.38
CA VAL A 194 -4.99 -1.53 -11.92
C VAL A 194 -5.15 -3.00 -12.30
N VAL A 195 -4.56 -3.33 -13.44
CA VAL A 195 -4.48 -4.69 -13.99
C VAL A 195 -2.99 -5.01 -14.10
N GLU A 196 -2.46 -5.85 -13.19
CA GLU A 196 -1.03 -6.13 -13.14
C GLU A 196 -0.51 -6.90 -14.36
N ARG A 197 -1.40 -7.69 -14.99
CA ARG A 197 -1.13 -8.48 -16.22
C ARG A 197 -2.43 -8.60 -17.02
N PRO A 198 -2.38 -8.76 -18.35
CA PRO A 198 -3.59 -8.83 -19.20
C PRO A 198 -4.66 -9.86 -18.76
N GLN A 199 -4.26 -10.88 -18.00
CA GLN A 199 -5.10 -11.98 -17.52
C GLN A 199 -5.39 -11.91 -16.00
N ALA A 200 -4.84 -10.92 -15.29
CA ALA A 200 -5.01 -10.79 -13.84
C ALA A 200 -6.33 -10.11 -13.52
N ASP A 201 -6.94 -10.50 -12.40
CA ASP A 201 -8.12 -9.82 -11.90
C ASP A 201 -7.77 -8.36 -11.58
N PRO A 202 -8.54 -7.40 -12.11
CA PRO A 202 -8.37 -5.99 -11.78
C PRO A 202 -8.60 -5.78 -10.28
N HIS A 203 -7.87 -4.84 -9.69
CA HIS A 203 -8.11 -4.41 -8.32
C HIS A 203 -8.01 -2.89 -8.21
N LEU A 204 -8.55 -2.33 -7.13
CA LEU A 204 -8.45 -0.90 -6.84
C LEU A 204 -7.28 -0.64 -5.90
N LEU A 205 -6.32 0.16 -6.36
CA LEU A 205 -5.25 0.71 -5.53
C LEU A 205 -5.65 2.09 -5.03
N THR A 206 -5.49 2.33 -3.73
CA THR A 206 -5.64 3.67 -3.17
C THR A 206 -4.44 4.51 -3.58
N VAL A 207 -4.70 5.59 -4.32
CA VAL A 207 -3.67 6.52 -4.80
C VAL A 207 -3.37 7.53 -3.71
N VAL A 208 -4.41 8.19 -3.19
CA VAL A 208 -4.27 9.28 -2.21
C VAL A 208 -5.60 9.56 -1.53
N THR A 209 -5.54 9.99 -0.26
CA THR A 209 -6.67 10.54 0.48
C THR A 209 -6.36 11.99 0.86
N LEU A 210 -7.30 12.90 0.62
CA LEU A 210 -7.19 14.32 0.95
C LEU A 210 -8.37 14.78 1.80
N GLY A 211 -8.10 15.61 2.81
CA GLY A 211 -9.10 16.17 3.71
C GLY A 211 -8.67 17.53 4.24
N GLY A 212 -9.47 18.07 5.17
CA GLY A 212 -9.14 19.30 5.87
C GLY A 212 -8.94 20.51 4.95
N ASP A 213 -8.04 21.40 5.36
CA ASP A 213 -7.81 22.68 4.66
C ASP A 213 -7.24 22.51 3.26
N ASN A 214 -6.45 21.46 3.03
CA ASN A 214 -5.95 21.16 1.68
C ASN A 214 -7.07 20.76 0.73
N LEU A 215 -8.05 19.97 1.20
CA LEU A 215 -9.22 19.64 0.39
C LEU A 215 -10.07 20.88 0.11
N ARG A 216 -10.26 21.75 1.10
CA ARG A 216 -10.98 23.03 0.92
C ARG A 216 -10.29 23.92 -0.12
N ALA A 217 -8.96 24.00 -0.06
CA ALA A 217 -8.16 24.81 -0.97
C ALA A 217 -8.19 24.33 -2.43
N VAL A 218 -8.46 23.04 -2.68
CA VAL A 218 -8.58 22.47 -4.03
C VAL A 218 -10.03 22.12 -4.42
N ALA A 219 -11.02 22.60 -3.65
CA ALA A 219 -12.43 22.26 -3.86
C ALA A 219 -12.90 22.56 -5.29
N ASP A 220 -12.55 23.73 -5.83
CA ASP A 220 -12.91 24.12 -7.20
C ASP A 220 -12.41 23.14 -8.26
N GLN A 221 -11.23 22.54 -8.04
CA GLN A 221 -10.69 21.52 -8.96
C GLN A 221 -11.43 20.20 -8.84
N VAL A 222 -11.83 19.81 -7.62
CA VAL A 222 -12.70 18.64 -7.41
C VAL A 222 -14.03 18.86 -8.14
N LEU A 223 -14.66 20.01 -7.95
CA LEU A 223 -15.95 20.32 -8.58
C LEU A 223 -15.85 20.33 -10.10
N GLU A 224 -14.78 20.89 -10.65
CA GLU A 224 -14.50 20.87 -12.09
C GLU A 224 -14.27 19.44 -12.61
N ALA A 225 -13.51 18.61 -11.89
CA ALA A 225 -13.31 17.21 -12.24
C ALA A 225 -14.64 16.43 -12.26
N LEU A 226 -15.54 16.71 -11.31
CA LEU A 226 -16.88 16.11 -11.31
C LEU A 226 -17.72 16.53 -12.51
N ARG A 227 -17.72 17.82 -12.88
CA ARG A 227 -18.42 18.31 -14.08
C ARG A 227 -17.90 17.64 -15.35
N ARG A 228 -16.58 17.53 -15.52
CA ARG A 228 -15.94 16.85 -16.66
C ARG A 228 -16.23 15.35 -16.73
N ALA A 229 -16.60 14.75 -15.60
CA ALA A 229 -17.00 13.35 -15.50
C ALA A 229 -18.53 13.16 -15.59
N ASP A 230 -19.28 14.21 -15.98
CA ASP A 230 -20.74 14.25 -16.13
C ASP A 230 -21.51 14.07 -14.81
N TYR A 231 -20.90 14.44 -13.68
CA TYR A 231 -21.58 14.45 -12.38
C TYR A 231 -22.08 15.85 -12.01
N LYS A 232 -23.18 15.88 -11.27
CA LYS A 232 -23.68 17.13 -10.67
C LYS A 232 -22.83 17.46 -9.44
N VAL A 233 -22.41 18.71 -9.33
CA VAL A 233 -21.68 19.22 -8.15
C VAL A 233 -22.45 19.00 -6.85
N THR A 234 -23.78 19.11 -6.89
CA THR A 234 -24.69 18.86 -5.75
C THR A 234 -24.63 17.43 -5.23
N ASP A 235 -24.07 16.49 -5.99
CA ASP A 235 -23.94 15.10 -5.57
C ASP A 235 -22.76 14.91 -4.59
N LEU A 236 -21.83 15.87 -4.51
CA LEU A 236 -20.71 15.84 -3.59
C LEU A 236 -21.20 16.21 -2.19
N THR A 237 -21.56 15.20 -1.41
CA THR A 237 -22.05 15.36 -0.04
C THR A 237 -21.38 14.35 0.91
N PRO A 238 -21.23 14.66 2.21
CA PRO A 238 -20.70 13.72 3.20
C PRO A 238 -21.51 12.42 3.32
N ALA A 239 -22.80 12.46 2.95
CA ALA A 239 -23.71 11.32 2.98
C ALA A 239 -23.55 10.38 1.78
N ARG A 240 -22.86 10.80 0.71
CA ARG A 240 -22.66 9.99 -0.48
C ARG A 240 -21.89 8.71 -0.12
N ARG A 241 -22.37 7.57 -0.63
CA ARG A 241 -21.72 6.25 -0.48
C ARG A 241 -21.26 5.66 -1.81
N LYS A 242 -21.95 5.97 -2.90
CA LYS A 242 -21.55 5.55 -4.25
C LYS A 242 -20.32 6.35 -4.70
N PRO A 243 -19.23 5.73 -5.19
CA PRO A 243 -18.09 6.48 -5.71
C PRO A 243 -18.46 7.35 -6.93
N PHE A 244 -17.63 8.34 -7.24
CA PHE A 244 -17.62 8.97 -8.56
C PHE A 244 -16.62 8.23 -9.45
N PHE A 245 -17.05 7.78 -10.62
CA PHE A 245 -16.19 7.09 -11.57
C PHE A 245 -15.66 8.09 -12.59
N LEU A 246 -14.37 8.39 -12.50
CA LEU A 246 -13.74 9.45 -13.28
C LEU A 246 -13.07 8.88 -14.54
N PRO A 247 -13.17 9.57 -15.68
CA PRO A 247 -12.33 9.31 -16.84
C PRO A 247 -10.85 9.35 -16.49
N GLU A 248 -10.03 8.63 -17.26
CA GLU A 248 -8.60 8.46 -16.99
C GLU A 248 -7.87 9.80 -16.79
N GLU A 249 -7.98 10.73 -17.75
CA GLU A 249 -7.30 12.02 -17.66
C GLU A 249 -7.77 12.84 -16.44
N THR A 250 -9.07 12.86 -16.18
CA THR A 250 -9.66 13.56 -15.04
C THR A 250 -9.13 13.01 -13.71
N GLY A 251 -9.07 11.67 -13.58
CA GLY A 251 -8.53 11.02 -12.39
C GLY A 251 -7.03 11.23 -12.20
N VAL A 252 -6.25 11.21 -13.29
CA VAL A 252 -4.81 11.49 -13.28
C VAL A 252 -4.51 12.89 -12.77
N ARG A 253 -5.18 13.91 -13.33
CA ARG A 253 -5.00 15.31 -12.90
C ARG A 253 -5.41 15.52 -11.45
N LEU A 254 -6.54 14.95 -11.04
CA LEU A 254 -7.01 15.06 -9.66
C LEU A 254 -6.04 14.34 -8.69
N GLY A 255 -5.52 13.18 -9.07
CA GLY A 255 -4.51 12.45 -8.31
C GLY A 255 -3.22 13.23 -8.15
N LEU A 256 -2.73 13.87 -9.22
CA LEU A 256 -1.54 14.74 -9.15
C LEU A 256 -1.71 15.89 -8.16
N VAL A 257 -2.84 16.60 -8.24
CA VAL A 257 -3.16 17.69 -7.31
C VAL A 257 -3.11 17.16 -5.88
N PHE A 258 -3.85 16.08 -5.59
CA PHE A 258 -3.97 15.55 -4.24
C PHE A 258 -2.61 15.07 -3.70
N LEU A 259 -1.82 14.34 -4.49
CA LEU A 259 -0.47 13.89 -4.11
C LEU A 259 0.47 15.06 -3.84
N ALA A 260 0.43 16.09 -4.68
CA ALA A 260 1.31 17.24 -4.54
C ALA A 260 0.96 18.10 -3.33
N VAL A 261 -0.33 18.35 -3.07
CA VAL A 261 -0.78 19.27 -2.01
C VAL A 261 -0.95 18.61 -0.64
N ARG A 262 -1.14 17.29 -0.56
CA ARG A 262 -1.36 16.56 0.72
C ARG A 262 -0.39 16.94 1.83
N PRO A 263 0.94 17.04 1.63
CA PRO A 263 1.87 17.35 2.71
C PRO A 263 2.04 18.85 2.99
N LEU A 264 1.30 19.72 2.29
CA LEU A 264 1.45 21.17 2.43
C LEU A 264 0.50 21.74 3.47
N THR A 265 0.92 22.85 4.08
CA THR A 265 0.10 23.65 5.02
C THR A 265 -0.06 25.10 4.55
N LYS A 266 0.85 25.59 3.69
CA LYS A 266 0.80 26.96 3.16
C LYS A 266 -0.19 27.06 1.99
N HIS A 267 -1.31 27.75 2.20
CA HIS A 267 -2.37 27.92 1.19
C HIS A 267 -1.87 28.46 -0.16
N GLY A 268 -1.01 29.48 -0.18
CA GLY A 268 -0.49 30.04 -1.43
C GLY A 268 0.28 29.02 -2.28
N ARG A 269 0.95 28.04 -1.65
CA ARG A 269 1.63 26.95 -2.37
C ARG A 269 0.63 25.95 -2.95
N VAL A 270 -0.40 25.60 -2.17
CA VAL A 270 -1.48 24.71 -2.61
C VAL A 270 -2.17 25.29 -3.84
N GLU A 271 -2.46 26.59 -3.82
CA GLU A 271 -3.06 27.30 -4.95
C GLU A 271 -2.14 27.35 -6.17
N ALA A 272 -0.86 27.70 -6.00
CA ALA A 272 0.11 27.73 -7.09
C ALA A 272 0.26 26.37 -7.80
N ILE A 273 0.37 25.28 -7.03
CA ILE A 273 0.45 23.92 -7.57
C ILE A 273 -0.84 23.54 -8.31
N SER A 274 -1.99 23.83 -7.70
CA SER A 274 -3.31 23.63 -8.31
C SER A 274 -3.40 24.34 -9.67
N GLN A 275 -3.04 25.62 -9.74
CA GLN A 275 -3.06 26.40 -10.98
C GLN A 275 -2.01 25.94 -11.99
N GLY A 276 -0.87 25.42 -11.56
CA GLY A 276 0.16 24.87 -12.44
C GLY A 276 -0.23 23.54 -13.10
N ILE A 277 -0.95 22.67 -12.40
CA ILE A 277 -1.43 21.38 -12.95
C ILE A 277 -2.60 21.57 -13.92
N ARG A 278 -3.43 22.60 -13.73
CA ARG A 278 -4.64 22.83 -14.54
C ARG A 278 -4.36 22.97 -16.05
N PRO A 279 -3.42 23.81 -16.52
CA PRO A 279 -3.11 23.97 -17.94
C PRO A 279 -2.10 22.94 -18.47
N MET A 280 -1.57 22.06 -17.61
CA MET A 280 -0.56 21.06 -17.99
C MET A 280 -1.06 20.20 -19.16
N PRO A 281 -0.27 20.00 -20.23
CA PRO A 281 -0.62 19.07 -21.31
C PRO A 281 -0.90 17.66 -20.77
N SER A 282 -1.80 16.91 -21.41
CA SER A 282 -2.18 15.58 -20.92
C SER A 282 -0.96 14.66 -20.81
N GLU A 283 -0.07 14.65 -21.81
CA GLU A 283 1.17 13.86 -21.83
C GLU A 283 2.06 14.13 -20.61
N GLU A 284 2.23 15.41 -20.26
CA GLU A 284 3.02 15.83 -19.11
C GLU A 284 2.33 15.42 -17.79
N ALA A 285 1.00 15.55 -17.70
CA ALA A 285 0.24 15.08 -16.55
C ALA A 285 0.36 13.56 -16.36
N TYR A 286 0.31 12.77 -17.44
CA TYR A 286 0.54 11.33 -17.38
C TYR A 286 1.95 10.97 -16.93
N TYR A 287 2.97 11.67 -17.46
CA TYR A 287 4.36 11.49 -17.07
C TYR A 287 4.55 11.73 -15.57
N TRP A 288 4.10 12.89 -15.07
CA TRP A 288 4.21 13.23 -13.65
C TRP A 288 3.43 12.28 -12.78
N TYR A 289 2.23 11.87 -13.19
CA TYR A 289 1.40 10.95 -12.41
C TYR A 289 2.06 9.58 -12.28
N SER A 290 2.60 9.06 -13.38
CA SER A 290 3.39 7.82 -13.37
C SER A 290 4.56 7.91 -12.39
N LYS A 291 5.31 9.02 -12.41
CA LYS A 291 6.43 9.23 -11.47
C LYS A 291 5.98 9.41 -10.02
N CYS A 292 4.90 10.14 -9.77
CA CYS A 292 4.38 10.41 -8.43
C CYS A 292 3.68 9.21 -7.78
N THR A 293 3.37 8.16 -8.54
CA THR A 293 2.74 6.92 -8.08
C THR A 293 3.67 5.70 -8.16
N ALA A 294 4.87 5.86 -8.73
CA ALA A 294 5.87 4.81 -8.80
C ALA A 294 6.35 4.42 -7.39
N ALA A 295 6.35 3.11 -7.09
CA ALA A 295 6.57 2.56 -5.75
C ALA A 295 7.89 2.98 -5.08
N ASP A 296 8.92 3.35 -5.85
CA ASP A 296 10.31 3.60 -5.43
C ASP A 296 10.71 5.09 -5.47
N THR A 297 10.02 5.88 -6.28
CA THR A 297 10.42 7.25 -6.65
C THR A 297 9.31 8.28 -6.40
N ALA A 298 8.12 7.85 -5.99
CA ALA A 298 6.95 8.70 -5.75
C ALA A 298 7.24 9.93 -4.89
N GLU A 299 7.83 9.78 -3.70
CA GLU A 299 8.05 10.92 -2.79
C GLU A 299 9.00 11.97 -3.40
N ARG A 300 10.08 11.51 -4.04
CA ARG A 300 11.06 12.36 -4.72
C ARG A 300 10.40 13.08 -5.91
N ALA A 301 9.59 12.37 -6.69
CA ALA A 301 8.85 12.94 -7.82
C ALA A 301 7.80 13.96 -7.36
N GLN A 302 7.04 13.67 -6.30
CA GLN A 302 6.07 14.61 -5.72
C GLN A 302 6.76 15.86 -5.20
N LYS A 303 7.93 15.72 -4.56
CA LYS A 303 8.75 16.88 -4.14
C LYS A 303 9.22 17.69 -5.35
N ALA A 304 9.76 17.02 -6.37
CA ALA A 304 10.22 17.68 -7.59
C ALA A 304 9.09 18.44 -8.31
N LEU A 305 7.90 17.83 -8.42
CA LEU A 305 6.71 18.48 -8.98
C LEU A 305 6.32 19.72 -8.19
N ARG A 306 6.33 19.64 -6.85
CA ARG A 306 6.06 20.80 -5.99
C ARG A 306 7.05 21.93 -6.24
N ILE A 307 8.35 21.63 -6.33
CA ILE A 307 9.40 22.63 -6.59
C ILE A 307 9.22 23.27 -7.97
N LEU A 308 8.91 22.46 -8.99
CA LEU A 308 8.69 22.95 -10.35
C LEU A 308 7.51 23.94 -10.44
N LEU A 309 6.42 23.65 -9.73
CA LEU A 309 5.17 24.43 -9.83
C LEU A 309 5.05 25.56 -8.81
N ALA A 310 5.77 25.46 -7.70
CA ALA A 310 5.79 26.45 -6.64
C ALA A 310 7.15 26.36 -5.93
N GLU A 311 8.11 27.20 -6.33
CA GLU A 311 9.46 27.32 -5.74
C GLU A 311 9.40 27.23 -4.21
N GLU A 312 10.32 26.47 -3.56
CA GLU A 312 10.22 26.04 -2.14
C GLU A 312 10.07 27.17 -1.11
#